data_AF-A0A933LDP1-F1
#
_entry.id   AF-A0A933LDP1-F1
#
_cell.length_a   1.000
_cell.length_b   1.000
_cell.length_c   1.000
_cell.angle_alpha   90.00
_cell.angle_beta   90.00
_cell.angle_gamma   90.00
#
_symmetry.space_group_name_H-M   'P 1'
#
loop_
_entity.id
_entity.type
_entity.pdbx_description
1 polymer ?
#
loop_
_entity_poly.entity_id
_entity_poly.type
_entity_poly.pdbx_seq_one_letter_code
_entity_poly.pdbx_strand_id
1 'polypeptide(L)'
;MSERRPVRIANCSGFFGDRLSAAKEMVEVALDEHGPIDVLTGDWLAELTMLILHKQRARNSELGYASTFLLQMEQVLGTCMERGIKVVTNAGGLNPAGCAEKVRDIAAKLRLDVKVAHIEGDDLMSRVDGLRPQLTHLDTGAPLTGEPLTANAYLGGWGIAAALQAGADV
;
A
#
# COMPACT_ATOMS: atom_id res chain seq x y z
N MET A 1 15.49 -12.75 29.92
CA MET A 1 15.33 -12.39 28.50
C MET A 1 13.84 -12.45 28.21
N SER A 2 13.20 -11.37 27.74
CA SER A 2 11.80 -11.45 27.31
C SER A 2 11.70 -12.50 26.20
N GLU A 3 10.76 -13.44 26.32
CA GLU A 3 10.48 -14.41 25.26
C GLU A 3 10.13 -13.66 23.98
N ARG A 4 10.76 -14.03 22.86
CA ARG A 4 10.38 -13.52 21.53
C ARG A 4 9.04 -14.15 21.17
N ARG A 5 7.97 -13.36 21.22
CA ARG A 5 6.69 -13.74 20.61
C ARG A 5 6.72 -13.54 19.09
N PRO A 6 5.87 -14.25 18.32
CA PRO A 6 5.71 -14.00 16.90
C PRO A 6 5.23 -12.57 16.60
N VAL A 7 5.61 -12.07 15.41
CA VAL A 7 5.03 -10.85 14.82
C VAL A 7 3.66 -11.19 14.24
N ARG A 8 2.67 -10.35 14.51
CA ARG A 8 1.29 -10.54 14.07
C ARG A 8 0.91 -9.50 13.04
N ILE A 9 0.55 -10.00 11.86
CA ILE A 9 0.20 -9.18 10.70
C ILE A 9 -1.27 -9.45 10.39
N ALA A 10 -2.10 -8.42 10.48
CA ALA A 10 -3.51 -8.49 10.15
C ALA A 10 -3.77 -7.83 8.80
N ASN A 11 -4.55 -8.49 7.95
CA ASN A 11 -4.91 -7.97 6.63
C ASN A 11 -6.36 -7.44 6.66
N CYS A 12 -6.57 -6.20 6.21
CA CYS A 12 -7.87 -5.53 6.18
C CYS A 12 -8.47 -5.33 4.79
N SER A 13 -7.80 -5.76 3.73
CA SER A 13 -8.30 -5.64 2.35
C SER A 13 -7.71 -6.70 1.44
N GLY A 14 -8.53 -7.31 0.59
CA GLY A 14 -8.08 -8.19 -0.50
C GLY A 14 -8.17 -7.57 -1.90
N PHE A 15 -8.88 -6.44 -2.07
CA PHE A 15 -9.02 -5.77 -3.36
C PHE A 15 -9.51 -4.32 -3.21
N PHE A 16 -9.41 -3.51 -4.27
CA PHE A 16 -9.96 -2.15 -4.25
C PHE A 16 -11.50 -2.16 -4.22
N GLY A 17 -12.07 -1.68 -3.11
CA GLY A 17 -13.51 -1.66 -2.87
C GLY A 17 -13.99 -2.72 -1.87
N ASP A 18 -13.06 -3.42 -1.22
CA ASP A 18 -13.35 -4.32 -0.10
C ASP A 18 -13.99 -3.58 1.11
N ARG A 19 -14.36 -4.34 2.13
CA ARG A 19 -15.07 -3.91 3.32
C ARG A 19 -14.32 -2.82 4.09
N LEU A 20 -14.82 -1.60 4.01
CA LEU A 20 -14.21 -0.43 4.64
C LEU A 20 -13.99 -0.60 6.15
N SER A 21 -14.95 -1.22 6.87
CA SER A 21 -14.89 -1.38 8.33
C SER A 21 -13.81 -2.37 8.81
N ALA A 22 -13.24 -3.19 7.93
CA ALA A 22 -12.28 -4.23 8.31
C ALA A 22 -11.04 -3.66 9.02
N ALA A 23 -10.50 -2.52 8.56
CA ALA A 23 -9.34 -1.89 9.20
C ALA A 23 -9.63 -1.54 10.67
N LYS A 24 -10.80 -0.95 10.93
CA LYS A 24 -11.27 -0.58 12.27
C LYS A 24 -11.43 -1.82 13.14
N GLU A 25 -12.09 -2.85 12.63
CA GLU A 25 -12.26 -4.12 13.33
C GLU A 25 -10.91 -4.77 13.69
N MET A 26 -9.93 -4.76 12.77
CA MET A 26 -8.61 -5.35 13.04
C MET A 26 -7.85 -4.62 14.14
N VAL A 27 -7.92 -3.29 14.20
CA VAL A 27 -7.17 -2.50 15.21
C VAL A 27 -7.90 -2.40 16.55
N GLU A 28 -9.24 -2.40 16.54
CA GLU A 28 -10.06 -2.30 17.76
C GLU A 28 -10.25 -3.65 18.43
N VAL A 29 -10.65 -4.65 17.64
CA VAL A 29 -11.02 -6.00 18.10
C VAL A 29 -9.81 -6.90 18.23
N ALA A 30 -8.57 -6.39 18.06
CA ALA A 30 -7.30 -7.12 18.09
C ALA A 30 -7.23 -8.20 19.19
N LEU A 31 -7.84 -9.34 18.84
CA LEU A 31 -8.04 -10.63 19.47
C LEU A 31 -7.85 -10.64 20.99
N ASP A 32 -8.90 -10.45 21.79
CA ASP A 32 -8.81 -10.64 23.25
C ASP A 32 -8.23 -12.02 23.62
N GLU A 33 -8.42 -13.04 22.78
CA GLU A 33 -7.88 -14.39 22.97
C GLU A 33 -6.45 -14.61 22.43
N HIS A 34 -5.94 -13.74 21.57
CA HIS A 34 -4.61 -13.90 20.98
C HIS A 34 -3.66 -12.77 21.36
N GLY A 35 -4.11 -11.54 21.53
CA GLY A 35 -3.34 -10.33 21.87
C GLY A 35 -3.14 -9.39 20.67
N PRO A 36 -2.51 -8.23 20.87
CA PRO A 36 -2.47 -7.15 19.87
C PRO A 36 -1.75 -7.56 18.57
N ILE A 37 -2.15 -6.94 17.46
CA ILE A 37 -1.45 -7.03 16.17
C ILE A 37 -0.27 -6.07 16.17
N ASP A 38 0.76 -6.37 15.38
CA ASP A 38 1.95 -5.51 15.22
C ASP A 38 1.89 -4.70 13.93
N VAL A 39 1.27 -5.28 12.89
CA VAL A 39 1.18 -4.68 11.56
C VAL A 39 -0.24 -4.83 11.01
N LEU A 40 -0.82 -3.72 10.57
CA LEU A 40 -1.99 -3.68 9.72
C LEU A 40 -1.54 -3.61 8.26
N THR A 41 -2.00 -4.54 7.43
CA THR A 41 -1.73 -4.57 6.00
C THR A 41 -3.02 -4.60 5.19
N GLY A 42 -2.93 -4.32 3.90
CA GLY A 42 -4.03 -4.53 2.97
C GLY A 42 -3.55 -4.64 1.53
N ASP A 43 -4.39 -5.21 0.68
CA ASP A 43 -4.19 -5.29 -0.76
C ASP A 43 -5.30 -4.51 -1.50
N TRP A 44 -4.88 -3.59 -2.37
CA TRP A 44 -5.76 -2.83 -3.25
C TRP A 44 -5.44 -3.07 -4.74
N LEU A 45 -4.27 -3.63 -5.06
CA LEU A 45 -3.78 -3.67 -6.43
C LEU A 45 -4.17 -4.96 -7.14
N ALA A 46 -4.95 -4.79 -8.19
CA ALA A 46 -5.25 -5.81 -9.18
C ALA A 46 -5.22 -5.16 -10.57
N GLU A 47 -5.22 -5.95 -11.64
CA GLU A 47 -5.16 -5.46 -13.02
C GLU A 47 -6.25 -4.40 -13.32
N LEU A 48 -7.49 -4.67 -12.90
CA LEU A 48 -8.59 -3.70 -13.02
C LEU A 48 -8.33 -2.43 -12.19
N THR A 49 -7.80 -2.56 -10.98
CA THR A 49 -7.43 -1.40 -10.16
C THR A 49 -6.40 -0.53 -10.87
N MET A 50 -5.35 -1.14 -11.44
CA MET A 50 -4.31 -0.40 -12.15
C MET A 50 -4.88 0.43 -13.30
N LEU A 51 -5.85 -0.13 -14.06
CA LEU A 51 -6.57 0.62 -15.10
C LEU A 51 -7.39 1.79 -14.52
N ILE A 52 -8.07 1.60 -13.39
CA ILE A 52 -8.85 2.65 -12.73
C ILE A 52 -7.92 3.78 -12.27
N LEU A 53 -6.82 3.44 -11.59
CA LEU A 53 -5.84 4.41 -11.09
C LEU A 53 -5.18 5.16 -12.24
N HIS A 54 -4.87 4.48 -13.35
CA HIS A 54 -4.35 5.11 -14.56
C HIS A 54 -5.34 6.16 -15.11
N LYS A 55 -6.62 5.79 -15.26
CA LYS A 55 -7.66 6.72 -15.72
C LYS A 55 -7.84 7.92 -14.79
N GLN A 56 -7.69 7.73 -13.47
CA GLN A 56 -7.73 8.82 -12.50
C GLN A 56 -6.53 9.75 -12.68
N ARG A 57 -5.31 9.20 -12.73
CA ARG A 57 -4.06 9.96 -12.90
C ARG A 57 -4.02 10.72 -14.23
N ALA A 58 -4.54 10.13 -15.30
CA ALA A 58 -4.65 10.78 -16.62
C ALA A 58 -5.59 12.00 -16.62
N ARG A 59 -6.57 12.04 -15.72
CA ARG A 59 -7.46 13.20 -15.54
C ARG A 59 -6.89 14.25 -14.59
N ASN A 60 -6.14 13.80 -13.58
CA ASN A 60 -5.50 14.65 -12.59
C ASN A 60 -4.22 13.96 -12.10
N SER A 61 -3.06 14.56 -12.34
CA SER A 61 -1.74 14.03 -11.97
C SER A 61 -1.58 13.74 -10.48
N GLU A 62 -2.37 14.42 -9.63
CA GLU A 62 -2.33 14.28 -8.18
C GLU A 62 -3.06 13.02 -7.67
N LEU A 63 -3.77 12.29 -8.56
CA LEU A 63 -4.45 11.04 -8.21
C LEU A 63 -3.58 9.81 -8.56
N GLY A 64 -4.17 8.62 -8.56
CA GLY A 64 -3.48 7.37 -8.88
C GLY A 64 -3.24 6.45 -7.67
N TYR A 65 -3.91 6.68 -6.56
CA TYR A 65 -3.90 5.85 -5.35
C TYR A 65 -5.32 5.46 -4.93
N ALA A 66 -5.45 4.41 -4.10
CA ALA A 66 -6.75 3.92 -3.64
C ALA A 66 -7.34 4.82 -2.55
N SER A 67 -8.38 5.59 -2.86
CA SER A 67 -9.00 6.53 -1.92
C SER A 67 -9.66 5.86 -0.70
N THR A 68 -10.09 4.61 -0.82
CA THR A 68 -10.68 3.86 0.31
C THR A 68 -9.67 3.61 1.43
N PHE A 69 -8.38 3.48 1.10
CA PHE A 69 -7.32 3.40 2.11
C PHE A 69 -7.23 4.69 2.95
N LEU A 70 -7.34 5.86 2.32
CA LEU A 70 -7.32 7.14 3.05
C LEU A 70 -8.52 7.26 4.00
N LEU A 71 -9.70 6.83 3.58
CA LEU A 71 -10.89 6.77 4.44
C LEU A 71 -10.67 5.83 5.66
N GLN A 72 -9.95 4.73 5.49
CA GLN A 72 -9.58 3.86 6.62
C GLN A 72 -8.55 4.54 7.52
N MET A 73 -7.53 5.21 6.97
CA MET A 73 -6.54 5.94 7.78
C MET A 73 -7.18 7.06 8.60
N GLU A 74 -8.18 7.77 8.08
CA GLU A 74 -8.97 8.73 8.86
C GLU A 74 -9.64 8.08 10.09
N GLN A 75 -9.99 6.79 10.02
CA GLN A 75 -10.65 6.06 11.10
C GLN A 75 -9.67 5.42 12.09
N VAL A 76 -8.53 4.92 11.63
CA VAL A 76 -7.67 4.01 12.43
C VAL A 76 -6.30 4.55 12.76
N LEU A 77 -5.82 5.62 12.10
CA LEU A 77 -4.44 6.08 12.28
C LEU A 77 -4.13 6.44 13.74
N GLY A 78 -5.06 7.10 14.45
CA GLY A 78 -4.89 7.40 15.87
C GLY A 78 -4.71 6.15 16.73
N THR A 79 -5.58 5.15 16.55
CA THR A 79 -5.50 3.86 17.25
C THR A 79 -4.21 3.11 16.93
N CYS A 80 -3.76 3.16 15.67
CA CYS A 80 -2.49 2.55 15.28
C CYS A 80 -1.32 3.19 16.03
N MET A 81 -1.26 4.52 16.09
CA MET A 81 -0.20 5.23 16.80
C MET A 81 -0.22 4.98 18.31
N GLU A 82 -1.40 5.00 18.93
CA GLU A 82 -1.57 4.73 20.37
C GLU A 82 -1.08 3.32 20.75
N ARG A 83 -1.36 2.33 19.89
CA ARG A 83 -1.02 0.92 20.13
C ARG A 83 0.33 0.49 19.55
N GLY A 84 1.03 1.38 18.85
CA GLY A 84 2.29 1.08 18.17
C GLY A 84 2.14 0.11 16.98
N ILE A 85 0.97 0.06 16.35
CA ILE A 85 0.69 -0.76 15.17
C ILE A 85 1.28 -0.06 13.94
N LYS A 86 2.09 -0.78 13.18
CA LYS A 86 2.62 -0.31 11.89
C LYS A 86 1.60 -0.54 10.79
N VAL A 87 1.55 0.34 9.80
CA VAL A 87 0.73 0.16 8.61
C VAL A 87 1.65 -0.12 7.43
N VAL A 88 1.33 -1.12 6.62
CA VAL A 88 2.05 -1.43 5.37
C VAL A 88 1.02 -1.62 4.26
N THR A 89 1.18 -0.94 3.13
CA THR A 89 0.12 -0.90 2.11
C THR A 89 0.67 -0.79 0.69
N ASN A 90 -0.06 -1.34 -0.27
CA ASN A 90 0.14 -1.08 -1.71
C ASN A 90 -0.89 -0.08 -2.28
N ALA A 91 -1.72 0.55 -1.44
CA ALA A 91 -2.74 1.53 -1.83
C ALA A 91 -2.17 2.76 -2.55
N GLY A 92 -0.86 3.01 -2.45
CA GLY A 92 -0.16 4.03 -3.22
C GLY A 92 -0.32 3.88 -4.74
N GLY A 93 -0.48 2.64 -5.22
CA GLY A 93 -0.74 2.36 -6.63
C GLY A 93 0.23 3.05 -7.58
N LEU A 94 -0.30 3.85 -8.50
CA LEU A 94 0.46 4.60 -9.50
C LEU A 94 0.97 5.97 -9.01
N ASN A 95 0.68 6.33 -7.75
CA ASN A 95 1.18 7.54 -7.12
C ASN A 95 1.45 7.32 -5.60
N PRO A 96 2.47 6.50 -5.25
CA PRO A 96 2.85 6.27 -3.85
C PRO A 96 3.20 7.55 -3.09
N ALA A 97 3.91 8.49 -3.72
CA ALA A 97 4.27 9.76 -3.10
C ALA A 97 3.03 10.60 -2.76
N GLY A 98 2.08 10.76 -3.69
CA GLY A 98 0.84 11.49 -3.45
C GLY A 98 -0.04 10.84 -2.38
N CYS A 99 -0.07 9.50 -2.32
CA CYS A 99 -0.76 8.78 -1.25
C CYS A 99 -0.13 9.08 0.12
N ALA A 100 1.21 9.04 0.22
CA ALA A 100 1.94 9.37 1.43
C ALA A 100 1.68 10.81 1.90
N GLU A 101 1.66 11.79 0.99
CA GLU A 101 1.27 13.16 1.34
C GLU A 101 -0.14 13.24 1.91
N LYS A 102 -1.10 12.49 1.36
CA LYS A 102 -2.46 12.46 1.91
C LYS A 102 -2.54 11.81 3.28
N VAL A 103 -1.72 10.80 3.56
CA VAL A 103 -1.60 10.25 4.92
C VAL A 103 -1.01 11.29 5.87
N ARG A 104 0.00 12.07 5.45
CA ARG A 104 0.53 13.19 6.25
C ARG A 104 -0.52 14.27 6.50
N ASP A 105 -1.34 14.60 5.51
CA ASP A 105 -2.48 15.51 5.69
C ASP A 105 -3.46 15.00 6.76
N ILE A 106 -3.77 13.69 6.75
CA ILE A 106 -4.63 13.06 7.78
C ILE A 106 -3.96 13.12 9.15
N ALA A 107 -2.68 12.76 9.25
CA ALA A 107 -1.92 12.83 10.50
C ALA A 107 -1.93 14.26 11.09
N ALA A 108 -1.71 15.28 10.26
CA ALA A 108 -1.75 16.68 10.66
C ALA A 108 -3.13 17.10 11.18
N LYS A 109 -4.22 16.70 10.50
CA LYS A 109 -5.60 16.96 10.96
C LYS A 109 -5.89 16.31 12.31
N LEU A 110 -5.37 15.10 12.53
CA LEU A 110 -5.51 14.36 13.78
C LEU A 110 -4.50 14.80 14.87
N ARG A 111 -3.57 15.70 14.54
CA ARG A 111 -2.48 16.17 15.41
C ARG A 111 -1.59 15.03 15.91
N LEU A 112 -1.32 14.08 15.04
CA LEU A 112 -0.44 12.93 15.29
C LEU A 112 0.94 13.19 14.67
N ASP A 113 1.99 12.83 15.39
CA ASP A 113 3.35 12.76 14.83
C ASP A 113 3.54 11.36 14.21
N VAL A 114 3.51 11.30 12.88
CA VAL A 114 3.52 10.04 12.11
C VAL A 114 4.63 10.09 11.07
N LYS A 115 5.52 9.09 11.08
CA LYS A 115 6.55 8.95 10.06
C LYS A 115 6.01 8.13 8.89
N VAL A 116 5.69 8.82 7.80
CA VAL A 116 5.18 8.18 6.57
C VAL A 116 6.30 8.04 5.54
N ALA A 117 6.53 6.81 5.07
CA ALA A 117 7.42 6.50 3.96
C ALA A 117 6.61 6.08 2.72
N HIS A 118 7.20 6.22 1.54
CA HIS A 118 6.71 5.57 0.33
C HIS A 118 7.89 4.91 -0.39
N ILE A 119 7.58 3.92 -1.22
CA ILE A 119 8.56 3.14 -1.97
C ILE A 119 8.28 3.36 -3.45
N GLU A 120 9.33 3.67 -4.20
CA GLU A 120 9.28 3.85 -5.66
C GLU A 120 10.28 2.91 -6.34
N GLY A 121 10.29 2.94 -7.68
CA GLY A 121 11.19 2.16 -8.52
C GLY A 121 10.52 0.97 -9.22
N ASP A 122 9.22 0.79 -9.01
CA ASP A 122 8.40 -0.20 -9.69
C ASP A 122 7.95 0.24 -11.08
N ASP A 123 7.75 1.55 -11.32
CA ASP A 123 7.32 2.09 -12.62
C ASP A 123 8.40 1.87 -13.70
N LEU A 124 8.08 1.01 -14.67
CA LEU A 124 8.91 0.64 -15.81
C LEU A 124 8.48 1.32 -17.11
N MET A 125 7.50 2.23 -17.10
CA MET A 125 6.99 2.88 -18.33
C MET A 125 8.10 3.53 -19.15
N SER A 126 9.06 4.19 -18.49
CA SER A 126 10.22 4.82 -19.17
C SER A 126 11.24 3.82 -19.72
N ARG A 127 11.16 2.54 -19.35
CA ARG A 127 12.12 1.48 -19.70
C ARG A 127 11.50 0.40 -20.58
N VAL A 128 10.19 0.45 -20.83
CA VAL A 128 9.43 -0.65 -21.42
C VAL A 128 9.93 -1.01 -22.82
N ASP A 129 10.29 -0.01 -23.63
CA ASP A 129 10.78 -0.24 -25.00
C ASP A 129 12.09 -1.05 -25.02
N GLY A 130 13.01 -0.75 -24.11
CA GLY A 130 14.27 -1.49 -23.97
C GLY A 130 14.08 -2.89 -23.37
N LEU A 131 12.99 -3.11 -22.64
CA LEU A 131 12.67 -4.39 -22.01
C LEU A 131 11.80 -5.29 -22.91
N ARG A 132 11.07 -4.72 -23.87
CA ARG A 132 10.08 -5.39 -24.74
C ARG A 132 10.53 -6.76 -25.28
N PRO A 133 11.77 -6.96 -25.76
CA PRO A 133 12.23 -8.27 -26.23
C PRO A 133 12.26 -9.36 -25.15
N GLN A 134 12.30 -8.98 -23.87
CA GLN A 134 12.32 -9.86 -22.71
C GLN A 134 10.92 -10.04 -22.08
N LEU A 135 9.93 -9.26 -22.53
CA LEU A 135 8.57 -9.29 -21.99
C LEU A 135 7.70 -10.24 -22.80
N THR A 136 7.64 -11.49 -22.35
CA THR A 136 6.72 -12.51 -22.88
C THR A 136 5.57 -12.76 -21.91
N HIS A 137 4.37 -12.92 -22.46
CA HIS A 137 3.18 -13.26 -21.68
C HIS A 137 3.39 -14.58 -20.92
N LEU A 138 3.07 -14.60 -19.63
CA LEU A 138 3.36 -15.74 -18.75
C LEU A 138 2.66 -17.04 -19.21
N ASP A 139 1.38 -16.95 -19.59
CA ASP A 139 0.62 -18.15 -20.00
C ASP A 139 0.82 -18.59 -21.45
N THR A 140 1.06 -17.66 -22.39
CA THR A 140 1.06 -17.95 -23.83
C THR A 140 2.44 -17.88 -24.47
N GLY A 141 3.43 -17.29 -23.80
CA GLY A 141 4.74 -16.99 -24.36
C GLY A 141 4.72 -15.94 -25.48
N ALA A 142 3.55 -15.36 -25.80
CA ALA A 142 3.44 -14.35 -26.84
C ALA A 142 4.23 -13.09 -26.45
N PRO A 143 4.90 -12.42 -27.41
CA PRO A 143 5.58 -11.17 -27.13
C PRO A 143 4.56 -10.07 -26.79
N LEU A 144 4.98 -9.08 -25.99
CA LEU A 144 4.22 -7.84 -25.85
C LEU A 144 4.19 -7.12 -27.20
N THR A 145 3.00 -6.98 -27.80
CA THR A 145 2.80 -6.32 -29.10
C THR A 145 2.14 -4.95 -28.99
N GLY A 146 1.30 -4.73 -27.97
CA GLY A 146 0.62 -3.46 -27.72
C GLY A 146 1.41 -2.52 -26.80
N GLU A 147 0.89 -1.30 -26.69
CA GLU A 147 1.42 -0.29 -25.76
C GLU A 147 0.74 -0.42 -24.40
N PRO A 148 1.49 -0.70 -23.32
CA PRO A 148 0.91 -0.82 -22.00
C PRO A 148 0.49 0.56 -21.47
N LEU A 149 -0.62 0.59 -20.74
CA LEU A 149 -1.04 1.80 -20.00
C LEU A 149 -0.20 2.00 -18.74
N THR A 150 0.28 0.90 -18.16
CA THR A 150 1.09 0.83 -16.96
C THR A 150 2.03 -0.37 -17.07
N ALA A 151 3.25 -0.24 -16.56
CA ALA A 151 4.22 -1.33 -16.46
C ALA A 151 4.88 -1.23 -15.09
N ASN A 152 4.64 -2.19 -14.20
CA ASN A 152 5.10 -2.13 -12.81
C ASN A 152 5.79 -3.44 -12.41
N ALA A 153 6.87 -3.34 -11.64
CA ALA A 153 7.60 -4.47 -11.11
C ALA A 153 7.24 -4.77 -9.64
N TYR A 154 7.19 -6.05 -9.28
CA TYR A 154 7.14 -6.44 -7.87
C TYR A 154 8.51 -6.26 -7.23
N LEU A 155 8.67 -5.25 -6.37
CA LEU A 155 9.93 -4.92 -5.70
C LEU A 155 10.27 -5.87 -4.53
N GLY A 156 9.30 -6.65 -4.06
CA GLY A 156 9.43 -7.46 -2.85
C GLY A 156 9.41 -6.62 -1.57
N GLY A 157 9.89 -7.20 -0.46
CA GLY A 157 9.76 -6.61 0.88
C GLY A 157 10.92 -5.70 1.32
N TRP A 158 11.98 -5.54 0.53
CA TRP A 158 13.21 -4.86 0.98
C TRP A 158 13.02 -3.37 1.25
N GLY A 159 12.27 -2.67 0.40
CA GLY A 159 11.92 -1.27 0.62
C GLY A 159 11.08 -1.08 1.88
N ILE A 160 10.14 -1.99 2.14
CA ILE A 160 9.29 -1.99 3.34
C ILE A 160 10.16 -2.20 4.59
N ALA A 161 11.06 -3.19 4.56
CA ALA A 161 11.98 -3.45 5.67
C ALA A 161 12.89 -2.25 5.96
N ALA A 162 13.43 -1.58 4.93
CA ALA A 162 14.26 -0.40 5.08
C ALA A 162 13.48 0.78 5.68
N ALA A 163 12.24 1.02 5.22
CA ALA A 163 11.38 2.07 5.75
C ALA A 163 11.04 1.83 7.24
N LEU A 164 10.64 0.61 7.60
CA LEU A 164 10.36 0.23 8.98
C LEU A 164 11.61 0.34 9.87
N GLN A 165 12.78 -0.06 9.37
CA GLN A 165 14.05 0.08 10.09
C GLN A 165 14.44 1.55 10.31
N ALA A 166 14.11 2.44 9.36
CA ALA A 166 14.26 3.89 9.50
C ALA A 166 13.21 4.51 10.44
N GLY A 167 12.28 3.72 10.96
CA GLY A 167 11.28 4.13 11.94
C GLY A 167 9.96 4.61 11.34
N ALA A 168 9.63 4.24 10.10
CA ALA A 168 8.31 4.51 9.54
C ALA A 168 7.19 3.88 10.38
N ASP A 169 6.06 4.56 10.44
CA ASP A 169 4.80 4.12 11.03
C ASP A 169 3.82 3.64 9.97
N VAL A 170 3.87 4.26 8.77
CA VAL A 170 3.11 3.93 7.57
C VAL A 170 4.04 3.85 6.37
#